data_AF-A0A962AHE9-F1
#
_entry.id   AF-A0A962AHE9-F1
#
_cell.length_a   1.000
_cell.length_b   1.000
_cell.length_c   1.000
_cell.angle_alpha   90.00
_cell.angle_beta   90.00
_cell.angle_gamma   90.00
#
_symmetry.space_group_name_H-M   'P 1'
#
loop_
_entity.id
_entity.type
_entity.pdbx_description
1 polymer ?
#
loop_
_entity_poly.entity_id
_entity_poly.type
_entity_poly.pdbx_seq_one_letter_code
_entity_poly.pdbx_strand_id
1 'polypeptide(L)'
;MIARTVAIHKPDRHTVIKFLLLLAVLAGYFAYLGWKFGLATGGLVSALTWSFFVLCTPVADAGFLVDFPLRLLFGIRMFVSEIAVWGMAIAINAYAMTFARAAYAKTTLSALLERIIETPWPLWSIIVISGIGTFASVHFGDRLFDAHDHRRDAGNHTTLRRVLHDIVVYGVLFALIFLGYRQLLVYLSIQITEPSI
;
A
#
# COMPACT_ATOMS: atom_id res chain seq x y z
N MET A 1 10.64 29.01 20.04
CA MET A 1 10.22 27.66 20.49
C MET A 1 8.71 27.57 20.28
N ILE A 2 8.28 27.22 19.05
CA ILE A 2 6.85 27.21 18.69
C ILE A 2 6.35 25.79 18.90
N ALA A 3 5.72 25.54 20.04
CA ALA A 3 4.91 24.35 20.25
C ALA A 3 3.68 24.47 19.35
N ARG A 4 3.76 23.89 18.15
CA ARG A 4 2.54 23.59 17.37
C ARG A 4 1.80 22.51 18.14
N THR A 5 0.74 22.89 18.82
CA THR A 5 -0.25 21.97 19.38
C THR A 5 -0.84 21.21 18.20
N VAL A 6 -0.33 20.01 17.94
CA VAL A 6 -0.93 19.06 17.01
C VAL A 6 -2.29 18.72 17.59
N ALA A 7 -3.35 19.31 17.05
CA ALA A 7 -4.71 18.94 17.41
C ALA A 7 -4.88 17.47 17.06
N ILE A 8 -4.94 16.61 18.08
CA ILE A 8 -5.19 15.18 17.93
C ILE A 8 -6.63 15.05 17.41
N HIS A 9 -6.79 14.98 16.10
CA HIS A 9 -8.07 14.69 15.47
C HIS A 9 -8.52 13.32 15.97
N LYS A 10 -9.56 13.28 16.82
CA LYS A 10 -10.12 12.01 17.28
C LYS A 10 -10.61 11.24 16.05
N PRO A 11 -10.10 10.03 15.78
CA PRO A 11 -10.55 9.26 14.64
C PRO A 11 -12.03 8.92 14.83
N ASP A 12 -12.82 9.09 13.76
CA ASP A 12 -14.23 8.71 13.77
C ASP A 12 -14.37 7.22 14.12
N ARG A 13 -15.42 6.89 14.87
CA ARG A 13 -15.70 5.53 15.36
C ARG A 13 -15.78 4.54 14.19
N HIS A 14 -16.28 4.98 13.03
CA HIS A 14 -16.32 4.17 11.81
C HIS A 14 -14.92 3.80 11.31
N THR A 15 -13.95 4.72 11.34
CA THR A 15 -12.57 4.47 10.91
C THR A 15 -11.87 3.47 11.83
N VAL A 16 -12.07 3.61 13.14
CA VAL A 16 -11.53 2.68 14.15
C VAL A 16 -12.12 1.27 13.97
N ILE A 17 -13.44 1.16 13.71
CA ILE A 17 -14.08 -0.14 13.47
C ILE A 17 -13.53 -0.81 12.21
N LYS A 18 -13.36 -0.07 11.10
CA LYS A 18 -12.75 -0.61 9.87
C LYS A 18 -11.32 -1.11 10.11
N PHE A 19 -10.52 -0.35 10.86
CA PHE A 19 -9.17 -0.76 11.25
C PHE A 19 -9.18 -2.03 12.11
N LEU A 20 -10.06 -2.11 13.12
CA LEU A 20 -10.18 -3.29 13.99
C LEU A 20 -10.64 -4.53 13.23
N LEU A 21 -11.57 -4.39 12.28
CA LEU A 21 -12.00 -5.50 11.42
C LEU A 21 -10.86 -5.99 10.53
N LEU A 22 -10.12 -5.08 9.90
CA LEU A 22 -8.96 -5.42 9.09
C LEU A 22 -7.88 -6.12 9.93
N LEU A 23 -7.62 -5.60 11.13
CA LEU A 23 -6.67 -6.17 12.08
C LEU A 23 -7.10 -7.56 12.55
N ALA A 24 -8.40 -7.78 12.79
CA ALA A 24 -8.93 -9.09 13.15
C ALA A 24 -8.76 -10.11 12.01
N VAL A 25 -9.00 -9.71 10.76
CA VAL A 25 -8.76 -10.57 9.58
C VAL A 25 -7.27 -10.91 9.47
N LEU A 26 -6.38 -9.92 9.61
CA LEU A 26 -4.94 -10.19 9.55
C LEU A 26 -4.47 -11.06 10.72
N ALA A 27 -4.94 -10.81 11.93
CA ALA A 27 -4.62 -11.61 13.11
C ALA A 27 -5.11 -13.06 12.95
N GLY A 28 -6.30 -13.26 12.38
CA GLY A 28 -6.80 -14.59 12.04
C GLY A 28 -5.94 -15.30 11.00
N TYR A 29 -5.51 -14.58 9.95
CA TYR A 29 -4.60 -15.10 8.94
C TYR A 29 -3.22 -15.45 9.52
N PHE A 30 -2.67 -14.59 10.37
CA PHE A 30 -1.43 -14.82 11.10
C PHE A 30 -1.54 -16.04 12.01
N ALA A 31 -2.63 -16.18 12.77
CA ALA A 31 -2.87 -17.32 13.64
C ALA A 31 -2.98 -18.63 12.84
N TYR A 32 -3.68 -18.60 11.70
CA TYR A 32 -3.76 -19.73 10.78
C TYR A 32 -2.37 -20.15 10.25
N LEU A 33 -1.57 -19.19 9.78
CA LEU A 33 -0.22 -19.45 9.28
C LEU A 33 0.74 -19.89 10.39
N GLY A 34 0.62 -19.29 11.58
CA GLY A 34 1.40 -19.65 12.76
C GLY A 34 1.10 -21.07 13.23
N TRP A 35 -0.16 -21.50 13.17
CA TRP A 35 -0.53 -22.89 13.46
C TRP A 35 0.00 -23.86 12.40
N LYS A 36 -0.05 -23.49 11.11
CA LYS A 36 0.35 -24.36 9.99
C LYS A 36 1.86 -24.48 9.78
N PHE A 37 2.61 -23.40 9.99
CA PHE A 37 4.04 -23.31 9.64
C PHE A 37 4.96 -23.03 10.83
N GLY A 38 4.40 -22.91 12.04
CA GLY A 38 5.09 -22.46 13.25
C GLY A 38 5.12 -20.94 13.39
N LEU A 39 5.23 -20.42 14.61
CA LEU A 39 5.11 -18.99 14.90
C LEU A 39 6.13 -18.12 14.16
N ALA A 40 7.40 -18.53 14.13
CA ALA A 40 8.45 -17.76 13.45
C ALA A 40 8.26 -17.71 11.93
N THR A 41 8.05 -18.87 11.30
CA THR A 41 7.84 -18.98 9.85
C THR A 41 6.52 -18.35 9.43
N GLY A 42 5.44 -18.61 10.17
CA GLY A 42 4.11 -18.06 9.92
C GLY A 42 4.09 -16.54 10.04
N GLY A 43 4.83 -15.98 11.01
CA GLY A 43 4.98 -14.54 11.15
C GLY A 43 5.75 -13.89 10.00
N LEU A 44 6.84 -14.52 9.56
CA LEU A 44 7.57 -14.04 8.40
C LEU A 44 6.72 -14.12 7.12
N VAL A 45 6.03 -15.24 6.90
CA VAL A 45 5.12 -15.41 5.74
C VAL A 45 3.99 -14.37 5.77
N SER A 46 3.44 -14.07 6.94
CA SER A 46 2.41 -13.02 7.08
C SER A 46 2.97 -11.63 6.75
N ALA A 47 4.18 -11.33 7.20
CA ALA A 47 4.88 -10.09 6.88
C ALA A 47 5.19 -9.97 5.38
N LEU A 48 5.57 -11.08 4.73
CA LEU A 48 5.76 -11.16 3.28
C LEU A 48 4.44 -10.91 2.54
N THR A 49 3.35 -11.54 2.96
CA THR A 49 2.02 -11.30 2.39
C THR A 49 1.58 -9.84 2.53
N TRP A 50 1.82 -9.22 3.69
CA TRP A 50 1.57 -7.79 3.86
C TRP A 50 2.43 -6.94 2.91
N SER A 51 3.72 -7.24 2.81
CA SER A 51 4.63 -6.51 1.91
C SER A 51 4.27 -6.65 0.43
N PHE A 52 3.69 -7.79 0.03
CA PHE A 52 3.14 -7.98 -1.31
C PHE A 52 2.05 -6.95 -1.61
N PHE A 53 1.11 -6.74 -0.68
CA PHE A 53 0.05 -5.74 -0.88
C PHE A 53 0.60 -4.33 -0.95
N VAL A 54 1.55 -3.97 -0.07
CA VAL A 54 2.18 -2.63 -0.09
C VAL A 54 2.92 -2.37 -1.40
N LEU A 55 3.68 -3.34 -1.90
CA LEU A 55 4.56 -3.14 -3.06
C LEU A 55 3.86 -3.38 -4.40
N CYS A 56 2.96 -4.36 -4.48
CA CYS A 56 2.41 -4.84 -5.75
C CYS A 56 0.98 -4.38 -6.04
N THR A 57 0.31 -3.70 -5.10
CA THR A 57 -1.03 -3.16 -5.34
C THR A 57 -1.03 -1.63 -5.26
N PRO A 58 -1.56 -0.91 -6.27
CA PRO A 58 -1.68 0.55 -6.26
C PRO A 58 -2.79 1.00 -5.31
N VAL A 59 -2.73 0.60 -4.04
CA VAL A 59 -3.74 0.87 -3.03
C VAL A 59 -3.04 1.57 -1.87
N ALA A 60 -3.29 2.88 -1.73
CA ALA A 60 -2.75 3.68 -0.64
C ALA A 60 -3.11 3.14 0.77
N ASP A 61 -4.18 2.36 0.87
CA ASP A 61 -4.60 1.73 2.12
C ASP A 61 -3.94 0.36 2.39
N ALA A 62 -3.14 -0.19 1.48
CA ALA A 62 -2.41 -1.45 1.76
C ALA A 62 -1.43 -1.28 2.93
N GLY A 63 -0.88 -0.07 3.08
CA GLY A 63 -0.07 0.33 4.22
C GLY A 63 -0.85 0.70 5.49
N PHE A 64 -2.19 0.78 5.41
CA PHE A 64 -3.07 1.31 6.46
C PHE A 64 -2.84 0.68 7.84
N LEU A 65 -2.45 -0.60 7.89
CA LEU A 65 -2.20 -1.31 9.15
C LEU A 65 -1.09 -0.68 9.99
N VAL A 66 -0.03 -0.19 9.34
CA VAL A 66 1.12 0.44 10.01
C VAL A 66 1.01 1.96 9.92
N ASP A 67 0.49 2.48 8.80
CA ASP A 67 0.25 3.90 8.58
C ASP A 67 -0.73 4.51 9.60
N PHE A 68 -1.84 3.83 9.93
CA PHE A 68 -2.81 4.32 10.91
C PHE A 68 -2.24 4.49 12.35
N PRO A 69 -1.56 3.49 12.95
CA PRO A 69 -0.89 3.67 14.23
C PRO A 69 0.18 4.76 14.22
N LEU A 70 1.00 4.82 13.15
CA LEU A 70 2.05 5.83 13.04
C LEU A 70 1.47 7.25 13.01
N ARG A 71 0.38 7.47 12.27
CA ARG A 71 -0.32 8.76 12.25
C ARG A 71 -0.97 9.09 13.59
N LEU A 72 -1.55 8.10 14.27
CA LEU A 72 -2.20 8.33 15.56
C LEU A 72 -1.18 8.67 16.67
N LEU A 73 -0.02 8.00 16.68
CA LEU A 73 1.02 8.18 17.69
C LEU A 73 1.89 9.42 17.44
N PHE A 74 2.25 9.68 16.18
CA PHE A 74 3.22 10.72 15.83
C PHE A 74 2.59 11.93 15.13
N GLY A 75 1.32 11.88 14.73
CA GLY A 75 0.65 12.98 14.04
C GLY A 75 1.29 13.35 12.70
N ILE A 76 1.98 12.41 12.06
CA ILE A 76 2.73 12.64 10.81
C ILE A 76 1.82 12.71 9.58
N ARG A 77 2.29 13.40 8.54
CA ARG A 77 1.58 13.52 7.25
C ARG A 77 1.47 12.15 6.57
N MET A 78 0.38 11.93 5.83
CA MET A 78 0.09 10.68 5.12
C MET A 78 1.22 10.28 4.17
N PHE A 79 1.85 11.25 3.49
CA PHE A 79 2.98 10.98 2.61
C PHE A 79 4.21 10.41 3.34
N VAL A 80 4.50 10.88 4.56
CA VAL A 80 5.69 10.45 5.32
C VAL A 80 5.49 9.04 5.88
N SER A 81 4.28 8.76 6.38
CA SER A 81 3.94 7.42 6.84
C SER A 81 3.91 6.42 5.69
N GLU A 82 3.47 6.80 4.49
CA GLU A 82 3.53 5.95 3.30
C GLU A 82 4.97 5.58 2.92
N ILE A 83 5.89 6.55 2.95
CA ILE A 83 7.32 6.29 2.73
C ILE A 83 7.87 5.29 3.77
N ALA A 84 7.51 5.46 5.04
CA ALA A 84 7.95 4.57 6.11
C ALA A 84 7.42 3.14 5.91
N VAL A 85 6.16 3.00 5.49
CA VAL A 85 5.55 1.70 5.21
C VAL A 85 6.17 1.02 3.99
N TRP A 86 6.40 1.76 2.91
CA TRP A 86 7.14 1.26 1.75
C TRP A 86 8.56 0.83 2.11
N GLY A 87 9.28 1.65 2.87
CA GLY A 87 10.63 1.32 3.36
C GLY A 87 10.64 0.05 4.20
N MET A 88 9.66 -0.12 5.09
CA MET A 88 9.49 -1.34 5.89
C MET A 88 9.22 -2.57 5.00
N ALA A 89 8.33 -2.45 4.01
CA ALA A 89 8.03 -3.55 3.09
C ALA A 89 9.25 -3.97 2.27
N ILE A 90 10.05 -3.01 1.79
CA ILE A 90 11.31 -3.28 1.09
C ILE A 90 12.32 -3.95 2.04
N ALA A 91 12.47 -3.44 3.27
CA ALA A 91 13.40 -4.00 4.25
C ALA A 91 13.06 -5.45 4.64
N ILE A 92 11.77 -5.76 4.82
CA ILE A 92 11.30 -7.13 5.09
C ILE A 92 11.66 -8.06 3.94
N ASN A 93 11.46 -7.62 2.69
CA ASN A 93 11.82 -8.43 1.52
C ASN A 93 13.33 -8.62 1.39
N ALA A 94 14.11 -7.56 1.59
CA ALA A 94 15.57 -7.65 1.59
C ALA A 94 16.07 -8.67 2.64
N TYR A 95 15.55 -8.59 3.87
CA TYR A 95 15.86 -9.56 4.93
C TYR A 95 15.44 -10.99 4.57
N ALA A 96 14.22 -11.17 4.06
CA ALA A 96 13.70 -12.48 3.70
C ALA A 96 14.50 -13.11 2.56
N MET A 97 14.93 -12.35 1.56
CA MET A 97 15.75 -12.87 0.46
C MET A 97 17.14 -13.33 0.93
N THR A 98 17.76 -12.64 1.89
CA THR A 98 19.11 -12.99 2.35
C THR A 98 19.13 -14.10 3.40
N PHE A 99 18.14 -14.15 4.29
CA PHE A 99 18.18 -15.05 5.45
C PHE A 99 17.08 -16.12 5.47
N ALA A 100 15.98 -15.94 4.74
CA ALA A 100 14.79 -16.76 4.89
C ALA A 100 14.04 -17.00 3.57
N ARG A 101 14.78 -17.21 2.47
CA ARG A 101 14.21 -17.37 1.12
C ARG A 101 13.19 -18.53 1.06
N ALA A 102 13.41 -19.58 1.84
CA ALA A 102 12.48 -20.71 1.97
C ALA A 102 11.06 -20.34 2.48
N ALA A 103 10.88 -19.16 3.08
CA ALA A 103 9.57 -18.65 3.47
C ALA A 103 8.71 -18.27 2.26
N TYR A 104 9.32 -17.84 1.15
CA TYR A 104 8.58 -17.46 -0.05
C TYR A 104 7.84 -18.65 -0.68
N ALA A 105 8.40 -19.86 -0.62
CA ALA A 105 7.78 -21.08 -1.15
C ALA A 105 6.55 -21.59 -0.34
N LYS A 106 6.22 -20.97 0.81
CA LYS A 106 5.16 -21.48 1.70
C LYS A 106 3.74 -21.12 1.24
N THR A 107 3.59 -20.04 0.49
CA THR A 107 2.29 -19.60 -0.05
C THR A 107 2.43 -19.13 -1.49
N THR A 108 1.33 -19.20 -2.25
CA THR A 108 1.30 -18.73 -3.64
C THR A 108 1.61 -17.23 -3.75
N LEU A 109 1.13 -16.42 -2.80
CA LEU A 109 1.38 -14.98 -2.77
C LEU A 109 2.85 -14.65 -2.52
N SER A 110 3.47 -15.29 -1.53
CA SER A 110 4.88 -15.10 -1.26
C SER A 110 5.74 -15.63 -2.41
N ALA A 111 5.41 -16.77 -3.03
CA ALA A 111 6.14 -17.28 -4.17
C ALA A 111 6.05 -16.35 -5.40
N LEU A 112 4.89 -15.71 -5.59
CA LEU A 112 4.72 -14.68 -6.62
C LEU A 112 5.56 -13.43 -6.31
N LEU A 113 5.60 -13.00 -5.05
CA LEU A 113 6.43 -11.88 -4.61
C LEU A 113 7.91 -12.13 -4.88
N GLU A 114 8.41 -13.32 -4.57
CA GLU A 114 9.79 -13.73 -4.88
C GLU A 114 10.07 -13.64 -6.39
N ARG A 115 9.19 -14.21 -7.22
CA ARG A 115 9.29 -14.12 -8.69
C ARG A 115 9.36 -12.67 -9.17
N ILE A 116 8.49 -11.80 -8.61
CA ILE A 116 8.44 -10.38 -8.96
C ILE A 116 9.77 -9.69 -8.63
N ILE A 117 10.34 -9.96 -7.46
CA ILE A 117 11.59 -9.32 -7.04
C ILE A 117 12.78 -9.85 -7.84
N GLU A 118 12.83 -11.15 -8.12
CA GLU A 118 13.95 -11.80 -8.82
C GLU A 118 13.97 -11.61 -10.33
N THR A 119 12.86 -11.17 -10.94
CA THR A 119 12.75 -10.98 -12.39
C THR A 119 12.57 -9.49 -12.70
N PRO A 120 13.66 -8.72 -12.97
CA PRO A 120 13.59 -7.28 -13.11
C PRO A 120 12.66 -6.82 -14.24
N TRP A 121 12.72 -7.48 -15.40
CA TRP A 121 11.88 -7.17 -16.54
C TRP A 121 11.04 -8.40 -16.93
N PRO A 122 9.70 -8.30 -17.04
CA PRO A 122 8.84 -7.12 -16.94
C PRO A 122 8.28 -6.85 -15.52
N LEU A 123 8.57 -7.67 -14.51
CA LEU A 123 7.81 -7.67 -13.24
C LEU A 123 8.06 -6.46 -12.35
N TRP A 124 9.23 -5.81 -12.38
CA TRP A 124 9.42 -4.59 -11.59
C TRP A 124 8.54 -3.43 -12.05
N SER A 125 8.02 -3.48 -13.28
CA SER A 125 7.02 -2.50 -13.72
C SER A 125 5.76 -2.55 -12.85
N ILE A 126 5.40 -3.70 -12.27
CA ILE A 126 4.32 -3.82 -11.28
C ILE A 126 4.60 -2.94 -10.07
N ILE A 127 5.80 -3.07 -9.49
CA ILE A 127 6.20 -2.32 -8.30
C ILE A 127 6.27 -0.82 -8.62
N VAL A 128 6.81 -0.46 -9.78
CA VAL A 128 6.91 0.94 -10.21
C VAL A 128 5.53 1.56 -10.43
N ILE A 129 4.66 0.89 -11.18
CA ILE A 129 3.29 1.35 -11.46
C ILE A 129 2.49 1.44 -10.16
N SER A 130 2.63 0.43 -9.29
CA SER A 130 2.05 0.40 -7.95
C SER A 130 2.50 1.59 -7.10
N GLY A 131 3.81 1.83 -7.01
CA GLY A 131 4.38 2.95 -6.27
C GLY A 131 3.90 4.30 -6.81
N ILE A 132 3.92 4.50 -8.13
CA ILE A 132 3.40 5.73 -8.74
C ILE A 132 1.94 5.93 -8.38
N GLY A 133 1.11 4.89 -8.47
CA GLY A 133 -0.32 4.96 -8.11
C GLY A 133 -0.54 5.32 -6.64
N THR A 134 0.20 4.67 -5.75
CA THR A 134 0.11 4.88 -4.30
C THR A 134 0.56 6.29 -3.91
N PHE A 135 1.75 6.73 -4.34
CA PHE A 135 2.24 8.08 -4.02
C PHE A 135 1.42 9.19 -4.68
N ALA A 136 0.94 8.98 -5.91
CA ALA A 136 0.04 9.94 -6.56
C ALA A 136 -1.30 10.06 -5.80
N SER A 137 -1.86 8.93 -5.35
CA SER A 137 -3.09 8.91 -4.55
C SER A 137 -2.92 9.64 -3.21
N VAL A 138 -1.83 9.38 -2.49
CA VAL A 138 -1.53 10.03 -1.21
C VAL A 138 -1.28 11.53 -1.37
N HIS A 139 -0.45 11.93 -2.35
CA HIS A 139 -0.17 13.34 -2.63
C HIS A 139 -1.43 14.11 -3.02
N PHE A 140 -2.33 13.44 -3.74
CA PHE A 140 -3.63 13.99 -4.07
C PHE A 140 -4.56 14.11 -2.85
N GLY A 141 -4.60 13.08 -2.01
CA GLY A 141 -5.37 13.07 -0.76
C GLY A 141 -4.98 14.21 0.18
N ASP A 142 -3.67 14.43 0.38
CA ASP A 142 -3.15 15.54 1.20
C ASP A 142 -3.57 16.91 0.62
N ARG A 143 -3.53 17.09 -0.70
CA ARG A 143 -3.97 18.35 -1.36
C ARG A 143 -5.47 18.60 -1.24
N LEU A 144 -6.29 17.55 -1.35
CA LEU A 144 -7.74 17.64 -1.15
C LEU A 144 -8.08 18.09 0.27
N PHE A 145 -7.40 17.51 1.26
CA PHE A 145 -7.62 17.81 2.68
C PHE A 145 -7.21 19.25 3.03
N ASP A 146 -6.02 19.69 2.58
CA ASP A 146 -5.55 21.07 2.76
C ASP A 146 -6.46 22.09 2.06
N ALA A 147 -7.03 21.75 0.90
CA ALA A 147 -7.97 22.60 0.17
C ALA A 147 -9.35 22.70 0.85
N HIS A 148 -9.78 21.67 1.60
CA HIS A 148 -11.02 21.69 2.37
C HIS A 148 -10.92 22.60 3.60
N ASP A 149 -9.78 22.64 4.28
CA ASP A 149 -9.57 23.52 5.43
C ASP A 149 -9.60 25.01 5.02
N HIS A 150 -9.10 25.34 3.83
CA HIS A 150 -9.16 26.71 3.29
C HIS A 150 -10.52 27.12 2.71
N ARG A 151 -11.44 26.16 2.48
CA ARG A 151 -12.82 26.46 2.01
C ARG A 151 -13.73 27.00 3.09
N ARG A 152 -13.37 26.89 4.37
CA ARG A 152 -14.15 27.51 5.45
C ARG A 152 -14.11 29.04 5.41
N ASP A 153 -13.11 29.64 4.77
CA ASP A 153 -12.91 31.10 4.77
C ASP A 153 -13.03 31.81 3.41
N ALA A 154 -13.10 31.11 2.27
CA ALA A 154 -13.20 31.79 0.96
C ALA A 154 -14.17 31.11 -0.01
N GLY A 155 -15.30 31.77 -0.25
CA GLY A 155 -16.21 31.44 -1.34
C GLY A 155 -15.57 31.75 -2.69
N ASN A 156 -15.30 30.73 -3.51
CA ASN A 156 -15.08 30.95 -4.94
C ASN A 156 -15.17 29.67 -5.78
N HIS A 157 -15.90 29.75 -6.89
CA HIS A 157 -16.08 28.71 -7.91
C HIS A 157 -14.74 28.17 -8.50
N THR A 158 -13.64 28.90 -8.38
CA THR A 158 -12.32 28.54 -8.90
C THR A 158 -11.62 27.43 -8.12
N THR A 159 -11.82 27.35 -6.80
CA THR A 159 -11.29 26.27 -5.95
C THR A 159 -11.97 24.94 -6.26
N LEU A 160 -13.26 24.99 -6.62
CA LEU A 160 -14.04 23.81 -6.97
C LEU A 160 -13.61 23.22 -8.32
N ARG A 161 -13.32 24.06 -9.30
CA ARG A 161 -12.79 23.62 -10.60
C ARG A 161 -11.38 23.04 -10.50
N ARG A 162 -10.49 23.58 -9.65
CA ARG A 162 -9.16 22.98 -9.42
C ARG A 162 -9.24 21.62 -8.75
N VAL A 163 -10.08 21.50 -7.72
CA VAL A 163 -10.31 20.21 -7.04
C VAL A 163 -10.90 19.18 -8.01
N LEU A 164 -11.91 19.55 -8.81
CA LEU A 164 -12.48 18.63 -9.80
C LEU A 164 -11.46 18.23 -10.87
N HIS A 165 -10.66 19.17 -11.36
CA HIS A 165 -9.60 18.89 -12.31
C HIS A 165 -8.58 17.91 -11.74
N ASP A 166 -8.15 18.11 -10.50
CA ASP A 166 -7.23 17.19 -9.84
C ASP A 166 -7.87 15.81 -9.64
N ILE A 167 -9.14 15.72 -9.20
CA ILE A 167 -9.88 14.43 -9.12
C ILE A 167 -9.87 13.73 -10.49
N VAL A 168 -10.17 14.46 -11.57
CA VAL A 168 -10.23 13.89 -12.93
C VAL A 168 -8.83 13.45 -13.38
N VAL A 169 -7.80 14.25 -13.17
CA VAL A 169 -6.42 13.91 -13.57
C VAL A 169 -5.90 12.71 -12.81
N TYR A 170 -6.03 12.67 -11.48
CA TYR A 170 -5.57 11.53 -10.68
C TYR A 170 -6.47 10.31 -10.87
N GLY A 171 -7.76 10.48 -11.09
CA GLY A 171 -8.68 9.39 -11.44
C GLY A 171 -8.33 8.76 -12.80
N VAL A 172 -8.01 9.58 -13.80
CA VAL A 172 -7.53 9.10 -15.11
C VAL A 172 -6.15 8.46 -14.99
N LEU A 173 -5.24 9.04 -14.20
CA LEU A 173 -3.92 8.47 -13.94
C LEU A 173 -4.04 7.10 -13.26
N PHE A 174 -4.89 6.99 -12.23
CA PHE A 174 -5.20 5.74 -11.56
C PHE A 174 -5.83 4.72 -12.52
N ALA A 175 -6.77 5.15 -13.37
CA ALA A 175 -7.37 4.28 -14.37
C ALA A 175 -6.33 3.78 -15.40
N LEU A 176 -5.42 4.63 -15.85
CA LEU A 176 -4.33 4.26 -16.76
C LEU A 176 -3.33 3.31 -16.10
N ILE A 177 -2.97 3.55 -14.84
CA ILE A 177 -2.13 2.66 -14.01
C ILE A 177 -2.82 1.30 -13.84
N PHE A 178 -4.12 1.30 -13.53
CA PHE A 178 -4.91 0.10 -13.34
C PHE A 178 -5.07 -0.70 -14.66
N LEU A 179 -5.32 -0.01 -15.77
CA LEU A 179 -5.38 -0.61 -17.11
C LEU A 179 -4.01 -1.15 -17.54
N GLY A 180 -2.94 -0.42 -17.28
CA GLY A 180 -1.57 -0.86 -17.53
C GLY A 180 -1.21 -2.09 -16.70
N TYR A 181 -1.59 -2.12 -15.42
CA TYR A 181 -1.44 -3.29 -14.55
C TYR A 181 -2.22 -4.50 -15.07
N ARG A 182 -3.48 -4.30 -15.52
CA ARG A 182 -4.28 -5.36 -16.14
C ARG A 182 -3.66 -5.89 -17.44
N GLN A 183 -3.16 -5.01 -18.30
CA GLN A 183 -2.46 -5.42 -19.52
C GLN A 183 -1.18 -6.18 -19.20
N LEU A 184 -0.40 -5.72 -18.22
CA LEU A 184 0.83 -6.39 -17.81
C LEU A 184 0.54 -7.79 -17.25
N LEU A 185 -0.51 -7.94 -16.44
CA LEU A 185 -0.96 -9.25 -15.96
C LEU A 185 -1.42 -10.16 -17.11
N VAL A 186 -2.09 -9.62 -18.12
CA VAL A 186 -2.46 -10.39 -19.32
C VAL A 186 -1.21 -10.83 -20.09
N TYR A 187 -0.27 -9.93 -20.37
CA TYR A 187 1.02 -10.27 -21.00
C TYR A 187 1.82 -11.31 -20.21
N LEU A 188 1.83 -11.20 -18.88
CA LEU A 188 2.51 -12.15 -18.02
C LEU A 188 1.79 -13.51 -17.98
N SER A 189 0.45 -13.53 -17.98
CA SER A 189 -0.34 -14.76 -18.06
C SER A 189 -0.21 -15.46 -19.41
N ILE A 190 -0.02 -14.70 -20.49
CA ILE A 190 0.30 -15.21 -21.83
C ILE A 190 1.66 -15.92 -21.81
N GLN A 191 2.66 -15.40 -21.09
CA GLN A 191 3.96 -16.09 -20.95
C GLN A 191 3.93 -17.30 -20.03
N ILE A 192 3.03 -17.36 -19.04
CA ILE A 192 2.88 -18.54 -18.16
C ILE A 192 2.07 -19.66 -18.87
N THR A 193 1.35 -19.35 -19.96
CA THR A 193 0.53 -20.31 -20.73
C THR A 193 1.27 -20.97 -21.90
N GLU A 194 2.53 -20.61 -22.17
CA GLU A 194 3.43 -21.44 -22.99
C GLU A 194 4.48 -22.15 -22.14
N PRO A 195 4.16 -23.31 -21.53
CA PRO A 195 5.12 -24.39 -21.54
C PRO A 195 5.16 -24.94 -22.97
N SER A 196 6.20 -24.59 -23.72
CA SER A 196 6.65 -25.46 -24.81
C SER A 196 6.95 -26.83 -24.19
N ILE A 197 6.11 -27.82 -24.54
CA ILE A 197 6.36 -29.27 -24.62
C ILE A 197 7.34 -29.84 -23.60
#